data_AF-A0A5N9A5Z0-F1
#
_entry.id   AF-A0A5N9A5Z0-F1
#
_cell.length_a   1.000
_cell.length_b   1.000
_cell.length_c   1.000
_cell.angle_alpha   90.00
_cell.angle_beta   90.00
_cell.angle_gamma   90.00
#
_symmetry.space_group_name_H-M   'P 1'
#
loop_
_entity.id
_entity.type
_entity.pdbx_description
1 polymer ?
#
loop_
_entity_poly.entity_id
_entity_poly.type
_entity_poly.pdbx_seq_one_letter_code
_entity_poly.pdbx_strand_id
1 'polypeptide(L)'
;MTIVSGVHRHYRRFIEGDVETRTYLIRYRYLPWMVGKLLLPLRYLLAILLRVVLSAVKPLVHIRFGRYMSVSIGAWVIPMELYLCQKREGLLPKRTLDIFYHWNGTKFMLRKPVRYQDQVCNEYVHSIFKRVLNIKQIAFTLDDLNRMLPKGSETFQVPGTPQYDAFGLLKNPVPDYLAFSQEEEQAGQEALAKMGVTPGSPFVCFYARDGVYISQNEPPMTSLYGTRDENLFRNSDIETYLPAVNDLTRRGYFALRVGKLVDKPLQQDNPMVIDYASRYHSDFLDVYLAAKCAFFIGMNGGIIHLPSIYRRPMALANLVPLTEMVVGCEETVFIPKKFYSAKSGRLLTFREILSEPDLAWYTSLKHDANRKFYDGLGIELQDNTPEEILALTDEVERRACGSFTEEKEDLELQSQFQLVVEESKGVLASFDDFKRLRIGSQFLRENRGLLA
;
A
#
# COMPACT_ATOMS: atom_id res chain seq x y z
N MET A 1 -6.31 29.98 -7.04
CA MET A 1 -5.83 29.31 -5.80
C MET A 1 -4.34 29.60 -5.67
N THR A 2 -3.93 30.40 -4.70
CA THR A 2 -2.53 30.85 -4.58
C THR A 2 -1.66 29.68 -4.14
N ILE A 3 -0.69 29.28 -4.97
CA ILE A 3 0.35 28.33 -4.58
C ILE A 3 1.12 28.98 -3.44
N VAL A 4 0.77 28.63 -2.21
CA VAL A 4 1.48 29.09 -1.02
C VAL A 4 2.85 28.41 -1.04
N SER A 5 3.88 29.20 -1.34
CA SER A 5 5.27 28.73 -1.40
C SER A 5 5.64 28.00 -0.11
N GLY A 6 6.53 27.01 -0.20
CA GLY A 6 7.02 26.26 0.97
C GLY A 6 7.59 27.18 2.07
N VAL A 7 8.10 28.36 1.68
CA VAL A 7 8.57 29.41 2.57
C VAL A 7 7.42 30.02 3.38
N HIS A 8 6.31 30.40 2.74
CA HIS A 8 5.14 30.92 3.45
C HIS A 8 4.54 29.87 4.40
N ARG A 9 4.56 28.59 4.01
CA ARG A 9 4.09 27.47 4.87
C ARG A 9 4.96 27.26 6.11
N HIS A 10 6.28 27.49 6.00
CA HIS A 10 7.20 27.45 7.13
C HIS A 10 7.10 28.69 8.03
N TYR A 11 6.89 29.86 7.42
CA TYR A 11 6.68 31.10 8.15
C TYR A 11 5.43 31.03 9.01
N ARG A 12 4.28 30.60 8.45
CA ARG A 12 3.06 30.36 9.24
C ARG A 12 3.27 29.36 10.37
N ARG A 13 3.95 28.24 10.11
CA ARG A 13 4.23 27.21 11.14
C ARG A 13 5.01 27.75 12.35
N PHE A 14 5.93 28.70 12.13
CA PHE A 14 6.68 29.32 13.21
C PHE A 14 5.85 30.37 13.97
N ILE A 15 5.10 31.21 13.25
CA ILE A 15 4.29 32.28 13.84
C ILE A 15 3.05 31.74 14.57
N GLU A 16 2.36 30.76 14.00
CA GLU A 16 1.10 30.20 14.54
C GLU A 16 1.31 29.01 15.48
N GLY A 17 2.52 28.43 15.49
CA GLY A 17 2.86 27.31 16.37
C GLY A 17 2.95 27.71 17.84
N ASP A 18 2.61 26.76 18.72
CA ASP A 18 2.83 26.88 20.17
C ASP A 18 4.33 26.92 20.54
N VAL A 19 4.62 27.16 21.82
CA VAL A 19 5.99 27.30 22.33
C VAL A 19 6.80 26.02 22.09
N GLU A 20 6.18 24.84 22.22
CA GLU A 20 6.82 23.55 21.96
C GLU A 20 7.22 23.43 20.48
N THR A 21 6.31 23.76 19.58
CA THR A 21 6.52 23.74 18.12
C THR A 21 7.62 24.70 17.69
N ARG A 22 7.63 25.94 18.23
CA ARG A 22 8.67 26.93 17.91
C ARG A 22 10.04 26.48 18.39
N THR A 23 10.13 25.99 19.63
CA THR A 23 11.36 25.45 20.20
C THR A 23 11.88 24.27 19.38
N TYR A 24 10.98 23.38 18.98
CA TYR A 24 11.31 22.25 18.10
C TYR A 24 11.86 22.71 16.75
N LEU A 25 11.20 23.66 16.08
CA LEU A 25 11.64 24.17 14.78
C LEU A 25 13.03 24.81 14.86
N ILE A 26 13.30 25.59 15.91
CA ILE A 26 14.62 26.19 16.12
C ILE A 26 15.67 25.09 16.32
N ARG A 27 15.45 24.20 17.29
CA ARG A 27 16.46 23.21 17.71
C ARG A 27 16.74 22.14 16.66
N TYR A 28 15.72 21.65 15.98
CA TYR A 28 15.82 20.47 15.11
C TYR A 28 15.72 20.78 13.62
N ARG A 29 15.39 22.02 13.23
CA ARG A 29 15.33 22.42 11.82
C ARG A 29 16.20 23.62 11.49
N TYR A 30 15.99 24.78 12.11
CA TYR A 30 16.70 26.00 11.73
C TYR A 30 18.17 25.98 12.15
N LEU A 31 18.47 25.57 13.39
CA LEU A 31 19.86 25.46 13.85
C LEU A 31 20.64 24.42 13.03
N PRO A 32 20.16 23.18 12.81
CA PRO A 32 20.83 22.24 11.91
C PRO A 32 20.95 22.75 10.47
N TRP A 33 19.97 23.52 9.97
CA TRP A 33 20.05 24.14 8.65
C TRP A 33 21.15 25.20 8.59
N MET A 34 21.25 26.08 9.58
CA MET A 34 22.31 27.09 9.69
C MET A 34 23.70 26.44 9.81
N VAL A 35 23.84 25.46 10.70
CA VAL A 35 25.07 24.66 10.83
C VAL A 35 25.40 23.97 9.51
N GLY A 36 24.39 23.41 8.83
CA GLY A 36 24.55 22.81 7.51
C GLY A 36 25.03 23.79 6.42
N LYS A 37 24.65 25.07 6.51
CA LYS A 37 25.15 26.14 5.62
C LYS A 37 26.60 26.50 5.93
N LEU A 38 26.98 26.58 7.20
CA LEU A 38 28.37 26.83 7.61
C LEU A 38 29.29 25.68 7.19
N LEU A 39 28.83 24.44 7.30
CA LEU A 39 29.56 23.24 6.91
C LEU A 39 29.50 22.93 5.41
N LEU A 40 28.83 23.78 4.61
CA LEU A 40 28.59 23.51 3.19
C LEU A 40 29.89 23.31 2.39
N PRO A 41 30.96 24.12 2.55
CA PRO A 41 32.22 23.90 1.82
C PRO A 41 32.85 22.54 2.14
N LEU A 42 32.87 22.16 3.42
CA LEU A 42 33.37 20.87 3.86
C LEU A 42 32.53 19.71 3.30
N ARG A 43 31.20 19.83 3.32
CA ARG A 43 30.30 18.82 2.73
C ARG A 43 30.49 18.68 1.23
N TYR A 44 30.72 19.77 0.50
CA TYR A 44 31.05 19.71 -0.92
C TYR A 44 32.37 18.99 -1.18
N LEU A 45 33.41 19.29 -0.39
CA LEU A 45 34.69 18.58 -0.48
C LEU A 45 34.50 17.07 -0.26
N LEU A 46 33.77 16.69 0.79
CA LEU A 46 33.44 15.29 1.08
C LEU A 46 32.61 14.64 -0.02
N ALA A 47 31.66 15.37 -0.62
CA ALA A 47 30.85 14.88 -1.74
C ALA A 47 31.70 14.62 -2.99
N ILE A 48 32.67 15.50 -3.30
CA ILE A 48 33.61 15.32 -4.42
C ILE A 48 34.49 14.09 -4.16
N LEU A 49 35.09 14.00 -2.97
CA LEU A 49 35.92 12.84 -2.59
C LEU A 49 35.14 11.53 -2.69
N LEU A 50 33.92 11.50 -2.13
CA LEU A 50 33.03 10.35 -2.23
C LEU A 50 32.74 10.00 -3.70
N ARG A 51 32.42 10.98 -4.54
CA ARG A 51 32.12 10.72 -5.96
C ARG A 51 33.32 10.18 -6.73
N VAL A 52 34.52 10.68 -6.45
CA VAL A 52 35.75 10.15 -7.04
C VAL A 52 35.92 8.69 -6.67
N VAL A 53 35.75 8.34 -5.39
CA VAL A 53 35.81 6.95 -4.92
C VAL A 53 34.75 6.08 -5.59
N LEU A 54 33.48 6.50 -5.57
CA LEU A 54 32.39 5.74 -6.19
C LEU A 54 32.62 5.53 -7.70
N SER A 55 33.13 6.53 -8.40
CA SER A 55 33.39 6.44 -9.85
C SER A 55 34.60 5.57 -10.17
N ALA A 56 35.66 5.62 -9.35
CA ALA A 56 36.85 4.79 -9.50
C ALA A 56 36.54 3.30 -9.22
N VAL A 57 35.65 3.01 -8.27
CA VAL A 57 35.25 1.64 -7.91
C VAL A 57 34.21 1.07 -8.87
N LYS A 58 33.40 1.91 -9.53
CA LYS A 58 32.30 1.52 -10.42
C LYS A 58 32.65 0.44 -11.48
N PRO A 59 33.83 0.44 -12.13
CA PRO A 59 34.18 -0.61 -13.11
C PRO A 59 34.28 -2.02 -12.50
N LEU A 60 34.60 -2.11 -11.20
CA LEU A 60 34.68 -3.37 -10.46
C LEU A 60 33.33 -3.73 -9.83
N VAL A 61 32.73 -2.77 -9.12
CA VAL A 61 31.44 -2.92 -8.47
C VAL A 61 30.69 -1.59 -8.47
N HIS A 62 29.45 -1.61 -8.94
CA HIS A 62 28.60 -0.43 -8.95
C HIS A 62 27.85 -0.31 -7.62
N ILE A 63 28.37 0.51 -6.71
CA ILE A 63 27.73 0.81 -5.43
C ILE A 63 26.53 1.72 -5.66
N ARG A 64 25.34 1.31 -5.22
CA ARG A 64 24.11 2.11 -5.35
C ARG A 64 23.40 2.27 -4.02
N PHE A 65 22.71 3.39 -3.86
CA PHE A 65 21.97 3.71 -2.65
C PHE A 65 20.47 3.62 -2.87
N GLY A 66 19.80 2.82 -2.04
CA GLY A 66 18.36 2.58 -2.09
C GLY A 66 17.62 3.16 -0.89
N ARG A 67 16.42 3.70 -1.11
CA ARG A 67 15.55 4.15 -0.03
C ARG A 67 14.70 2.98 0.47
N TYR A 68 14.64 2.82 1.79
CA TYR A 68 13.86 1.79 2.47
C TYR A 68 12.73 2.45 3.27
N MET A 69 11.51 2.41 2.74
CA MET A 69 10.33 3.14 3.23
C MET A 69 9.55 2.38 4.31
N SER A 70 10.19 1.94 5.39
CA SER A 70 9.58 1.05 6.41
C SER A 70 8.47 1.66 7.26
N VAL A 71 8.01 2.88 6.98
CA VAL A 71 7.02 3.63 7.77
C VAL A 71 5.56 3.26 7.47
N SER A 72 5.31 2.56 6.37
CA SER A 72 3.98 2.04 6.02
C SER A 72 4.14 0.81 5.13
N ILE A 73 3.44 -0.29 5.47
CA ILE A 73 3.42 -1.53 4.68
C ILE A 73 3.08 -1.23 3.21
N GLY A 74 2.12 -0.31 2.99
CA GLY A 74 1.70 0.25 1.70
C GLY A 74 2.86 0.66 0.79
N ALA A 75 3.75 1.49 1.33
CA ALA A 75 4.83 2.08 0.55
C ALA A 75 6.11 1.23 0.55
N TRP A 76 6.08 0.06 1.19
CA TRP A 76 7.28 -0.68 1.57
C TRP A 76 7.36 -2.06 0.94
N VAL A 77 6.34 -2.89 1.19
CA VAL A 77 6.45 -4.34 0.98
C VAL A 77 6.52 -4.69 -0.51
N ILE A 78 5.57 -4.22 -1.32
CA ILE A 78 5.58 -4.48 -2.76
C ILE A 78 6.80 -3.86 -3.45
N PRO A 79 7.17 -2.59 -3.22
CA PRO A 79 8.36 -2.03 -3.84
C PRO A 79 9.63 -2.85 -3.57
N MET A 80 9.85 -3.33 -2.35
CA MET A 80 11.02 -4.15 -2.03
C MET A 80 10.96 -5.53 -2.70
N GLU A 81 9.79 -6.15 -2.73
CA GLU A 81 9.60 -7.43 -3.41
C GLU A 81 9.82 -7.31 -4.92
N LEU A 82 9.25 -6.29 -5.57
CA LEU A 82 9.46 -6.05 -7.01
C LEU A 82 10.93 -5.80 -7.33
N TYR A 83 11.66 -5.09 -6.47
CA TYR A 83 13.10 -4.90 -6.66
C TYR A 83 13.85 -6.24 -6.61
N LEU A 84 13.48 -7.14 -5.68
CA LEU A 84 14.07 -8.47 -5.57
C LEU A 84 13.70 -9.37 -6.76
N CYS A 85 12.47 -9.28 -7.27
CA CYS A 85 12.08 -9.95 -8.51
C CYS A 85 12.90 -9.44 -9.70
N GLN A 86 12.98 -8.12 -9.91
CA GLN A 86 13.80 -7.52 -10.98
C GLN A 86 15.27 -7.95 -10.90
N LYS A 87 15.80 -8.04 -9.67
CA LYS A 87 17.17 -8.52 -9.45
C LYS A 87 17.35 -9.98 -9.87
N ARG A 88 16.39 -10.85 -9.54
CA ARG A 88 16.40 -12.28 -9.89
C ARG A 88 16.28 -12.52 -11.39
N GLU A 89 15.39 -11.77 -12.03
CA GLU A 89 15.17 -11.80 -13.49
C GLU A 89 16.32 -11.15 -14.29
N GLY A 90 17.34 -10.61 -13.62
CA GLY A 90 18.48 -9.97 -14.29
C GLY A 90 18.13 -8.65 -14.98
N LEU A 91 17.01 -8.02 -14.61
CA LEU A 91 16.56 -6.71 -15.13
C LEU A 91 17.33 -5.54 -14.51
N LEU A 92 18.11 -5.80 -13.45
CA LEU A 92 18.98 -4.82 -12.82
C LEU A 92 20.43 -4.96 -13.29
N PRO A 93 21.22 -3.87 -13.28
CA PRO A 93 22.64 -3.92 -13.62
C PRO A 93 23.41 -4.98 -12.82
N LYS A 94 24.24 -5.74 -13.53
CA LYS A 94 25.14 -6.75 -12.93
C LYS A 94 26.28 -6.07 -12.16
N ARG A 95 26.95 -6.84 -11.28
CA ARG A 95 28.07 -6.37 -10.43
C ARG A 95 27.71 -5.14 -9.58
N THR A 96 26.51 -5.15 -9.00
CA THR A 96 26.01 -4.06 -8.15
C THR A 96 26.16 -4.42 -6.67
N LEU A 97 26.50 -3.41 -5.86
CA LEU A 97 26.38 -3.47 -4.40
C LEU A 97 25.31 -2.46 -3.98
N ASP A 98 24.11 -2.96 -3.73
CA ASP A 98 22.97 -2.11 -3.36
C ASP A 98 22.89 -2.01 -1.84
N ILE A 99 22.98 -0.79 -1.33
CA ILE A 99 22.91 -0.50 0.10
C ILE A 99 21.69 0.36 0.37
N PHE A 100 20.76 -0.19 1.14
CA PHE A 100 19.50 0.44 1.50
C PHE A 100 19.64 1.19 2.83
N TYR A 101 18.85 2.25 3.02
CA TYR A 101 18.77 2.97 4.30
C TYR A 101 17.32 3.35 4.61
N HIS A 102 16.95 3.37 5.89
CA HIS A 102 15.62 3.81 6.29
C HIS A 102 15.43 5.27 5.89
N TRP A 103 14.35 5.53 5.17
CA TRP A 103 13.97 6.85 4.69
C TRP A 103 12.52 7.14 5.03
N ASN A 104 12.26 8.38 5.41
CA ASN A 104 10.91 8.87 5.59
C ASN A 104 10.78 10.27 4.98
N GLY A 105 10.11 10.37 3.83
CA GLY A 105 9.86 11.64 3.15
C GLY A 105 8.96 12.59 3.94
N THR A 106 8.21 12.09 4.93
CA THR A 106 7.30 12.88 5.76
C THR A 106 7.92 13.34 7.08
N LYS A 107 9.20 13.03 7.34
CA LYS A 107 9.88 13.37 8.61
C LYS A 107 9.74 14.84 9.02
N PHE A 108 9.76 15.76 8.05
CA PHE A 108 9.62 17.19 8.31
C PHE A 108 8.23 17.61 8.79
N MET A 109 7.23 16.75 8.58
CA MET A 109 5.86 16.94 9.04
C MET A 109 5.62 16.39 10.45
N LEU A 110 6.57 15.65 11.02
CA LEU A 110 6.45 15.11 12.37
C LEU A 110 6.59 16.20 13.44
N ARG A 111 5.80 16.09 14.51
CA ARG A 111 5.86 16.97 15.70
C ARG A 111 7.11 16.73 16.54
N LYS A 112 7.61 15.50 16.59
CA LYS A 112 8.77 15.09 17.41
C LYS A 112 9.88 14.51 16.52
N PRO A 113 11.17 14.64 16.93
CA PRO A 113 12.27 14.05 16.18
C PRO A 113 12.25 12.53 16.39
N VAL A 114 12.20 11.78 15.29
CA VAL A 114 12.28 10.32 15.33
C VAL A 114 13.45 9.86 14.47
N ARG A 115 14.15 8.81 14.91
CA ARG A 115 15.16 8.15 14.09
C ARG A 115 14.43 7.27 13.08
N TYR A 116 14.91 7.21 11.84
CA TYR A 116 14.21 6.48 10.79
C TYR A 116 14.07 4.98 11.11
N GLN A 117 15.04 4.41 11.82
CA GLN A 117 15.04 3.01 12.22
C GLN A 117 13.98 2.69 13.29
N ASP A 118 13.57 3.70 14.06
CA ASP A 118 12.55 3.56 15.11
C ASP A 118 11.13 3.69 14.53
N GLN A 119 11.00 3.85 13.20
CA GLN A 119 9.72 4.03 12.50
C GLN A 119 9.35 2.82 11.63
N VAL A 120 9.84 1.64 11.99
CA VAL A 120 9.48 0.39 11.29
C VAL A 120 8.05 0.03 11.68
N CYS A 121 7.15 -0.03 10.70
CA CYS A 121 5.73 -0.27 10.94
C CYS A 121 5.39 -1.73 11.25
N ASN A 122 6.27 -2.68 10.92
CA ASN A 122 6.17 -4.10 11.25
C ASN A 122 7.58 -4.72 11.33
N GLU A 123 7.99 -5.16 12.52
CA GLU A 123 9.34 -5.68 12.76
C GLU A 123 9.58 -7.05 12.12
N TYR A 124 8.54 -7.86 11.94
CA TYR A 124 8.69 -9.17 11.31
C TYR A 124 9.00 -9.05 9.82
N VAL A 125 8.27 -8.20 9.08
CA VAL A 125 8.58 -7.84 7.68
C VAL A 125 10.01 -7.31 7.55
N HIS A 126 10.44 -6.49 8.50
CA HIS A 126 11.80 -5.95 8.52
C HIS A 126 12.84 -7.06 8.67
N SER A 127 12.58 -8.04 9.53
CA SER A 127 13.44 -9.20 9.73
C SER A 127 13.59 -10.03 8.45
N ILE A 128 12.49 -10.26 7.72
CA ILE A 128 12.48 -10.98 6.43
C ILE A 128 13.38 -10.27 5.41
N PHE A 129 13.16 -8.98 5.18
CA PHE A 129 13.94 -8.25 4.18
C PHE A 129 15.41 -8.08 4.59
N LYS A 130 15.74 -8.04 5.88
CA LYS A 130 17.14 -8.04 6.37
C LYS A 130 17.89 -9.33 6.01
N ARG A 131 17.19 -10.44 5.75
CA ARG A 131 17.82 -11.70 5.28
C ARG A 131 18.48 -11.53 3.90
N VAL A 132 17.99 -10.59 3.09
CA VAL A 132 18.36 -10.47 1.66
C VAL A 132 18.81 -9.07 1.22
N LEU A 133 18.48 -8.02 1.98
CA LEU A 133 18.86 -6.64 1.68
C LEU A 133 19.96 -6.15 2.62
N ASN A 134 20.94 -5.44 2.06
CA ASN A 134 21.96 -4.76 2.85
C ASN A 134 21.44 -3.40 3.36
N ILE A 135 20.80 -3.40 4.53
CA ILE A 135 20.20 -2.20 5.13
C ILE A 135 21.18 -1.59 6.14
N LYS A 136 21.73 -0.42 5.83
CA LYS A 136 22.71 0.31 6.68
C LYS A 136 22.41 1.81 6.68
N GLN A 137 22.12 2.37 7.85
CA GLN A 137 21.78 3.80 7.93
C GLN A 137 22.91 4.74 7.47
N ILE A 138 24.19 4.33 7.56
CA ILE A 138 25.32 5.13 7.04
C ILE A 138 25.15 5.48 5.55
N ALA A 139 24.47 4.63 4.78
CA ALA A 139 24.19 4.87 3.37
C ALA A 139 23.32 6.12 3.14
N PHE A 140 22.50 6.53 4.11
CA PHE A 140 21.77 7.80 4.04
C PHE A 140 22.73 8.98 3.89
N THR A 141 23.76 9.04 4.75
CA THR A 141 24.72 10.14 4.74
C THR A 141 25.56 10.14 3.46
N LEU A 142 25.94 8.95 2.98
CA LEU A 142 26.68 8.81 1.72
C LEU A 142 25.82 9.22 0.52
N ASP A 143 24.56 8.79 0.45
CA ASP A 143 23.65 9.18 -0.63
C ASP A 143 23.33 10.68 -0.58
N ASP A 144 23.15 11.26 0.60
CA ASP A 144 22.93 12.70 0.77
C ASP A 144 24.10 13.52 0.23
N LEU A 145 25.34 13.15 0.57
CA LEU A 145 26.54 13.75 -0.01
C LEU A 145 26.60 13.53 -1.53
N ASN A 146 26.35 12.31 -1.99
CA ASN A 146 26.37 11.97 -3.41
C ASN A 146 25.38 12.81 -4.23
N ARG A 147 24.19 13.08 -3.70
CA ARG A 147 23.14 13.90 -4.32
C ARG A 147 23.43 15.40 -4.33
N MET A 148 24.40 15.88 -3.55
CA MET A 148 24.84 17.29 -3.63
C MET A 148 25.50 17.63 -4.98
N LEU A 149 26.01 16.62 -5.68
CA LEU A 149 26.64 16.77 -6.98
C LEU A 149 25.67 16.38 -8.11
N PRO A 150 25.78 17.01 -9.29
CA PRO A 150 24.96 16.68 -10.45
C PRO A 150 24.97 15.18 -10.78
N LYS A 151 23.85 14.66 -11.30
CA LYS A 151 23.66 13.26 -11.70
C LYS A 151 23.84 12.21 -10.57
N GLY A 152 23.95 12.62 -9.31
CA GLY A 152 24.07 11.68 -8.18
C GLY A 152 22.87 10.76 -8.02
N SER A 153 21.68 11.33 -8.15
CA SER A 153 20.40 10.62 -8.14
C SER A 153 20.16 9.75 -9.38
N GLU A 154 20.91 9.96 -10.47
CA GLU A 154 20.75 9.19 -11.71
C GLU A 154 21.72 8.01 -11.76
N THR A 155 22.96 8.20 -11.31
CA THR A 155 24.03 7.21 -11.51
C THR A 155 24.11 6.18 -10.39
N PHE A 156 24.11 6.63 -9.12
CA PHE A 156 24.40 5.79 -7.95
C PHE A 156 23.16 5.51 -7.10
N GLN A 157 21.98 5.58 -7.71
CA GLN A 157 20.71 5.32 -7.04
C GLN A 157 20.18 3.93 -7.44
N VAL A 158 19.61 3.21 -6.49
CA VAL A 158 18.75 2.06 -6.80
C VAL A 158 17.43 2.61 -7.36
N PRO A 159 17.03 2.20 -8.58
CA PRO A 159 15.77 2.64 -9.17
C PRO A 159 14.59 2.37 -8.22
N GLY A 160 13.66 3.32 -8.15
CA GLY A 160 12.41 3.08 -7.44
C GLY A 160 11.58 2.05 -8.20
N THR A 161 10.81 1.27 -7.46
CA THR A 161 9.82 0.33 -7.98
C THR A 161 8.41 0.87 -7.73
N PRO A 162 7.44 0.50 -8.59
CA PRO A 162 6.04 0.92 -8.41
C PRO A 162 5.44 0.31 -7.13
N GLN A 163 4.30 0.85 -6.70
CA GLN A 163 3.55 0.36 -5.53
C GLN A 163 2.71 -0.90 -5.82
N TYR A 164 2.58 -1.26 -7.10
CA TYR A 164 1.80 -2.39 -7.59
C TYR A 164 2.57 -3.14 -8.68
N ASP A 165 2.27 -4.41 -8.91
CA ASP A 165 2.95 -5.24 -9.91
C ASP A 165 2.44 -4.99 -11.34
N ALA A 166 2.78 -3.83 -11.87
CA ALA A 166 2.44 -3.41 -13.23
C ALA A 166 2.93 -4.37 -14.33
N PHE A 167 4.02 -5.09 -14.09
CA PHE A 167 4.78 -5.82 -15.12
C PHE A 167 4.74 -7.35 -14.96
N GLY A 168 4.03 -7.89 -13.97
CA GLY A 168 3.81 -9.34 -13.88
C GLY A 168 4.92 -10.08 -13.18
N LEU A 169 5.73 -9.38 -12.40
CA LEU A 169 6.87 -9.94 -11.68
C LEU A 169 6.44 -10.88 -10.53
N LEU A 170 5.21 -10.78 -10.06
CA LEU A 170 4.68 -11.66 -9.01
C LEU A 170 4.01 -12.93 -9.54
N LYS A 171 4.00 -13.15 -10.87
CA LYS A 171 3.61 -14.44 -11.46
C LYS A 171 4.56 -15.58 -11.08
N ASN A 172 5.79 -15.23 -10.72
CA ASN A 172 6.79 -16.19 -10.29
C ASN A 172 6.47 -16.77 -8.90
N PRO A 173 6.86 -18.03 -8.63
CA PRO A 173 6.70 -18.65 -7.31
C PRO A 173 7.25 -17.78 -6.17
N VAL A 174 6.61 -17.93 -5.00
CA VAL A 174 7.07 -17.30 -3.75
C VAL A 174 8.53 -17.70 -3.50
N PRO A 175 9.45 -16.75 -3.30
CA PRO A 175 10.85 -17.06 -3.04
C PRO A 175 11.14 -17.59 -1.64
N ASP A 176 12.23 -18.35 -1.54
CA ASP A 176 12.71 -18.97 -0.30
C ASP A 176 12.96 -17.97 0.85
N TYR A 177 13.32 -16.71 0.57
CA TYR A 177 13.53 -15.74 1.65
C TYR A 177 12.23 -15.29 2.34
N LEU A 178 11.08 -15.47 1.67
CA LEU A 178 9.76 -15.26 2.26
C LEU A 178 9.25 -16.50 3.00
N ALA A 179 9.92 -17.66 2.86
CA ALA A 179 9.55 -18.87 3.55
C ALA A 179 9.73 -18.71 5.07
N PHE A 180 8.83 -19.34 5.80
CA PHE A 180 8.89 -19.44 7.26
C PHE A 180 9.87 -20.54 7.66
N SER A 181 10.65 -20.30 8.73
CA SER A 181 11.41 -21.35 9.39
C SER A 181 10.48 -22.37 10.05
N GLN A 182 11.00 -23.52 10.47
CA GLN A 182 10.21 -24.52 11.19
C GLN A 182 9.63 -23.96 12.49
N GLU A 183 10.41 -23.14 13.21
CA GLU A 183 9.97 -22.48 14.45
C GLU A 183 8.89 -21.44 14.19
N GLU A 184 9.02 -20.66 13.10
CA GLU A 184 7.99 -19.70 12.68
C GLU A 184 6.71 -20.42 12.27
N GLU A 185 6.82 -21.54 11.55
CA GLU A 185 5.68 -22.37 11.19
C GLU A 185 4.96 -22.91 12.43
N GLN A 186 5.70 -23.46 13.39
CA GLN A 186 5.15 -23.95 14.64
C GLN A 186 4.47 -22.81 15.44
N ALA A 187 5.12 -21.66 15.57
CA ALA A 187 4.55 -20.51 16.28
C ALA A 187 3.25 -20.02 15.64
N GLY A 188 3.17 -20.01 14.31
CA GLY A 188 1.96 -19.66 13.58
C GLY A 188 0.82 -20.66 13.76
N GLN A 189 1.11 -21.96 13.71
CA GLN A 189 0.13 -23.02 13.96
C GLN A 189 -0.38 -23.00 15.41
N GLU A 190 0.50 -22.79 16.39
CA GLU A 190 0.12 -22.62 17.80
C GLU A 190 -0.76 -21.39 18.01
N ALA A 191 -0.48 -20.29 17.31
CA ALA A 191 -1.32 -19.09 17.37
C ALA A 191 -2.71 -19.34 16.78
N LEU A 192 -2.80 -20.02 15.63
CA LEU A 192 -4.07 -20.43 15.02
C LEU A 192 -4.90 -21.30 15.98
N ALA A 193 -4.25 -22.31 16.60
CA ALA A 193 -4.90 -23.17 17.58
C ALA A 193 -5.41 -22.39 18.80
N LYS A 194 -4.64 -21.42 19.31
CA LYS A 194 -5.06 -20.53 20.41
C LYS A 194 -6.27 -19.66 20.04
N MET A 195 -6.43 -19.31 18.77
CA MET A 195 -7.60 -18.59 18.27
C MET A 195 -8.82 -19.49 18.06
N GLY A 196 -8.68 -20.81 18.19
CA GLY A 196 -9.74 -21.79 17.96
C GLY A 196 -9.82 -22.30 16.52
N VAL A 197 -8.83 -21.99 15.67
CA VAL A 197 -8.74 -22.56 14.32
C VAL A 197 -8.33 -24.02 14.41
N THR A 198 -9.18 -24.91 13.91
CA THR A 198 -8.88 -26.35 13.89
C THR A 198 -7.66 -26.63 13.01
N PRO A 199 -6.67 -27.43 13.48
CA PRO A 199 -5.50 -27.77 12.68
C PRO A 199 -5.87 -28.35 11.31
N GLY A 200 -5.27 -27.82 10.25
CA GLY A 200 -5.50 -28.24 8.87
C GLY A 200 -6.76 -27.66 8.21
N SER A 201 -7.63 -26.96 8.95
CA SER A 201 -8.77 -26.27 8.34
C SER A 201 -8.30 -25.04 7.53
N PRO A 202 -8.90 -24.78 6.37
CA PRO A 202 -8.60 -23.59 5.61
C PRO A 202 -9.14 -22.36 6.35
N PHE A 203 -8.51 -21.21 6.12
CA PHE A 203 -9.01 -19.95 6.63
C PHE A 203 -8.82 -18.83 5.60
N VAL A 204 -9.67 -17.81 5.71
CA VAL A 204 -9.55 -16.57 4.96
C VAL A 204 -9.21 -15.42 5.90
N CYS A 205 -8.50 -14.43 5.38
CA CYS A 205 -8.32 -13.16 6.06
C CYS A 205 -9.31 -12.16 5.46
N PHE A 206 -9.99 -11.38 6.30
CA PHE A 206 -10.86 -10.31 5.83
C PHE A 206 -10.55 -8.96 6.49
N TYR A 207 -10.71 -7.88 5.73
CA TYR A 207 -10.32 -6.53 6.13
C TYR A 207 -11.25 -5.46 5.54
N ALA A 208 -11.71 -4.55 6.39
CA ALA A 208 -12.28 -3.28 5.97
C ALA A 208 -11.52 -2.16 6.67
N ARG A 209 -11.24 -1.08 5.93
CA ARG A 209 -10.50 0.04 6.47
C ARG A 209 -11.41 0.90 7.35
N ASP A 210 -11.03 1.08 8.60
CA ASP A 210 -11.52 2.17 9.43
C ASP A 210 -10.52 3.34 9.47
N GLY A 211 -10.99 4.52 9.88
CA GLY A 211 -10.15 5.72 9.97
C GLY A 211 -9.11 5.67 11.09
N VAL A 212 -9.16 4.64 11.95
CA VAL A 212 -8.49 4.65 13.25
C VAL A 212 -7.00 4.52 13.12
N TYR A 213 -6.51 3.63 12.25
CA TYR A 213 -5.08 3.49 11.97
C TYR A 213 -4.43 4.83 11.59
N ILE A 214 -5.07 5.62 10.74
CA ILE A 214 -4.53 6.94 10.33
C ILE A 214 -4.57 7.94 11.49
N SER A 215 -5.63 7.90 12.31
CA SER A 215 -5.78 8.82 13.43
C SER A 215 -4.84 8.53 14.61
N GLN A 216 -4.52 7.26 14.87
CA GLN A 216 -3.82 6.80 16.08
C GLN A 216 -2.36 6.40 15.86
N ASN A 217 -1.92 6.09 14.64
CA ASN A 217 -0.53 5.71 14.41
C ASN A 217 0.40 6.93 14.58
N GLU A 218 1.22 6.92 15.64
CA GLU A 218 2.09 8.02 16.08
C GLU A 218 3.55 7.94 15.54
N PRO A 219 4.35 9.04 15.56
CA PRO A 219 3.93 10.38 15.92
C PRO A 219 2.97 10.79 14.86
N PRO A 220 1.83 11.36 15.25
CA PRO A 220 0.76 11.48 14.34
C PRO A 220 1.36 12.26 13.18
N MET A 221 1.08 11.80 11.99
CA MET A 221 0.98 12.69 10.88
C MET A 221 -0.16 13.73 11.16
N THR A 222 -0.41 14.13 12.42
CA THR A 222 -0.72 15.47 12.90
C THR A 222 0.10 16.43 12.10
N SER A 223 -0.49 16.77 10.98
CA SER A 223 -0.13 17.97 10.33
C SER A 223 -0.33 19.06 11.40
N LEU A 224 0.65 19.93 11.56
CA LEU A 224 0.45 21.28 12.08
C LEU A 224 -0.48 22.12 11.16
N TYR A 225 -1.18 21.44 10.24
CA TYR A 225 -2.00 21.91 9.15
C TYR A 225 -3.43 21.33 9.24
N GLY A 226 -3.81 20.72 10.39
CA GLY A 226 -5.11 20.03 10.62
C GLY A 226 -5.03 18.53 10.91
N THR A 227 -6.16 17.93 11.28
CA THR A 227 -6.32 16.46 11.30
C THR A 227 -6.10 15.95 9.87
N ARG A 228 -5.21 14.98 9.68
CA ARG A 228 -5.04 14.33 8.39
C ARG A 228 -6.27 13.45 8.17
N ASP A 229 -7.30 14.02 7.55
CA ASP A 229 -8.55 13.34 7.23
C ASP A 229 -8.39 12.36 6.06
N GLU A 230 -7.19 11.77 5.90
CA GLU A 230 -6.71 11.23 4.63
C GLU A 230 -7.61 10.13 4.11
N ASN A 231 -8.28 10.44 3.02
CA ASN A 231 -9.02 9.48 2.23
C ASN A 231 -10.06 8.68 3.03
N LEU A 232 -10.83 9.33 3.93
CA LEU A 232 -11.97 8.69 4.61
C LEU A 232 -13.01 8.13 3.64
N PHE A 233 -13.09 8.71 2.43
CA PHE A 233 -13.93 8.21 1.34
C PHE A 233 -13.58 6.77 0.92
N ARG A 234 -12.42 6.25 1.33
CA ARG A 234 -12.00 4.85 1.13
C ARG A 234 -12.44 3.93 2.25
N ASN A 235 -12.95 4.44 3.37
CA ASN A 235 -13.40 3.56 4.45
C ASN A 235 -14.66 2.81 4.01
N SER A 236 -14.90 1.66 4.63
CA SER A 236 -16.13 0.90 4.48
C SER A 236 -16.48 0.25 5.82
N ASP A 237 -17.76 -0.10 5.98
CA ASP A 237 -18.22 -0.80 7.16
C ASP A 237 -17.83 -2.29 7.10
N ILE A 238 -17.13 -2.78 8.13
CA ILE A 238 -16.73 -4.18 8.25
C ILE A 238 -17.93 -5.13 8.29
N GLU A 239 -19.07 -4.68 8.81
CA GLU A 239 -20.29 -5.47 8.93
C GLU A 239 -20.82 -5.91 7.56
N THR A 240 -20.55 -5.13 6.50
CA THR A 240 -20.95 -5.47 5.11
C THR A 240 -20.24 -6.72 4.57
N TYR A 241 -19.12 -7.12 5.18
CA TYR A 241 -18.38 -8.33 4.81
C TYR A 241 -18.89 -9.59 5.53
N LEU A 242 -19.71 -9.44 6.58
CA LEU A 242 -20.17 -10.57 7.39
C LEU A 242 -20.97 -11.62 6.60
N PRO A 243 -21.89 -11.27 5.68
CA PRO A 243 -22.59 -12.28 4.89
C PRO A 243 -21.64 -13.17 4.07
N ALA A 244 -20.60 -12.57 3.47
CA ALA A 244 -19.59 -13.28 2.71
C ALA A 244 -18.78 -14.26 3.57
N VAL A 245 -18.26 -13.80 4.72
CA VAL A 245 -17.46 -14.67 5.58
C VAL A 245 -18.29 -15.72 6.31
N ASN A 246 -19.52 -15.40 6.71
CA ASN A 246 -20.43 -16.40 7.29
C ASN A 246 -20.76 -17.51 6.27
N ASP A 247 -20.94 -17.15 5.00
CA ASP A 247 -21.13 -18.16 3.97
C ASP A 247 -19.92 -19.10 3.84
N LEU A 248 -18.71 -18.55 3.85
CA LEU A 248 -17.47 -19.35 3.86
C LEU A 248 -17.35 -20.25 5.10
N THR A 249 -17.80 -19.80 6.28
CA THR A 249 -17.80 -20.67 7.47
C THR A 249 -18.71 -21.88 7.32
N ARG A 250 -19.84 -21.75 6.62
CA ARG A 250 -20.71 -22.90 6.28
C ARG A 250 -20.01 -23.88 5.34
N ARG A 251 -19.03 -23.40 4.56
CA ARG A 251 -18.17 -24.20 3.67
C ARG A 251 -16.90 -24.74 4.36
N GLY A 252 -16.75 -24.54 5.67
CA GLY A 252 -15.65 -25.09 6.47
C GLY A 252 -14.42 -24.19 6.60
N TYR A 253 -14.50 -22.93 6.16
CA TYR A 253 -13.42 -21.95 6.36
C TYR A 253 -13.54 -21.25 7.70
N PHE A 254 -12.41 -21.01 8.37
CA PHE A 254 -12.35 -19.97 9.40
C PHE A 254 -12.19 -18.60 8.73
N ALA A 255 -12.72 -17.54 9.34
CA ALA A 255 -12.59 -16.18 8.84
C ALA A 255 -11.93 -15.29 9.89
N LEU A 256 -10.75 -14.77 9.60
CA LEU A 256 -9.97 -13.95 10.54
C LEU A 256 -10.01 -12.49 10.11
N ARG A 257 -10.58 -11.62 10.95
CA ARG A 257 -10.54 -10.16 10.74
C ARG A 257 -9.14 -9.65 11.04
N VAL A 258 -8.46 -9.10 10.05
CA VAL A 258 -7.10 -8.58 10.18
C VAL A 258 -7.06 -7.05 10.21
N GLY A 259 -5.99 -6.49 10.78
CA GLY A 259 -5.78 -5.05 10.95
C GLY A 259 -4.96 -4.75 12.19
N LYS A 260 -4.18 -3.65 12.16
CA LYS A 260 -3.29 -3.26 13.27
C LYS A 260 -3.99 -2.46 14.37
N LEU A 261 -4.85 -1.52 13.97
CA LEU A 261 -5.67 -0.69 14.85
C LEU A 261 -7.07 -0.70 14.27
N VAL A 262 -8.04 -1.03 15.12
CA VAL A 262 -9.45 -1.09 14.75
C VAL A 262 -10.29 -0.25 15.70
N ASP A 263 -11.36 0.37 15.18
CA ASP A 263 -12.24 1.25 15.95
C ASP A 263 -12.99 0.50 17.06
N LYS A 264 -13.57 -0.63 16.69
CA LYS A 264 -14.41 -1.43 17.57
C LYS A 264 -14.13 -2.92 17.40
N PRO A 265 -14.23 -3.70 18.48
CA PRO A 265 -14.30 -5.16 18.37
C PRO A 265 -15.47 -5.57 17.48
N LEU A 266 -15.26 -6.63 16.70
CA LEU A 266 -16.30 -7.23 15.87
C LEU A 266 -17.32 -7.94 16.77
N GLN A 267 -18.60 -7.65 16.58
CA GLN A 267 -19.68 -8.29 17.34
C GLN A 267 -20.32 -9.39 16.48
N GLN A 268 -20.02 -10.64 16.81
CA GLN A 268 -20.45 -11.81 16.05
C GLN A 268 -20.50 -13.04 16.97
N ASP A 269 -21.55 -13.85 16.82
CA ASP A 269 -21.79 -15.08 17.59
C ASP A 269 -21.16 -16.33 16.95
N ASN A 270 -20.84 -16.29 15.66
CA ASN A 270 -20.22 -17.39 14.91
C ASN A 270 -18.76 -17.59 15.37
N PRO A 271 -18.43 -18.73 16.02
CA PRO A 271 -17.10 -18.96 16.58
C PRO A 271 -16.02 -19.15 15.50
N MET A 272 -16.40 -19.43 14.25
CA MET A 272 -15.45 -19.53 13.13
C MET A 272 -15.08 -18.16 12.54
N VAL A 273 -15.74 -17.08 12.98
CA VAL A 273 -15.38 -15.70 12.64
C VAL A 273 -14.59 -15.10 13.81
N ILE A 274 -13.29 -14.92 13.60
CA ILE A 274 -12.32 -14.58 14.64
C ILE A 274 -11.87 -13.13 14.47
N ASP A 275 -12.04 -12.31 15.51
CA ASP A 275 -11.50 -10.96 15.53
C ASP A 275 -10.02 -10.94 15.97
N TYR A 276 -9.13 -11.28 15.05
CA TYR A 276 -7.68 -11.25 15.28
C TYR A 276 -7.20 -9.83 15.60
N ALA A 277 -7.68 -8.83 14.86
CA ALA A 277 -7.24 -7.45 14.97
C ALA A 277 -7.39 -6.87 16.39
N SER A 278 -8.52 -7.14 17.06
CA SER A 278 -8.77 -6.58 18.40
C SER A 278 -8.22 -7.43 19.56
N ARG A 279 -7.92 -8.72 19.34
CA ARG A 279 -7.63 -9.68 20.43
C ARG A 279 -6.24 -10.32 20.39
N TYR A 280 -5.68 -10.50 19.21
CA TYR A 280 -4.52 -11.38 19.00
C TYR A 280 -3.39 -10.74 18.19
N HIS A 281 -3.54 -9.47 17.79
CA HIS A 281 -2.63 -8.78 16.89
C HIS A 281 -1.15 -8.87 17.31
N SER A 282 -0.30 -9.23 16.35
CA SER A 282 1.15 -9.10 16.44
C SER A 282 1.78 -8.90 15.05
N ASP A 283 2.94 -8.23 15.01
CA ASP A 283 3.66 -7.99 13.74
C ASP A 283 3.97 -9.30 12.97
N PHE A 284 4.27 -10.40 13.68
CA PHE A 284 4.50 -11.71 13.08
C PHE A 284 3.22 -12.28 12.45
N LEU A 285 2.11 -12.27 13.20
CA LEU A 285 0.86 -12.88 12.75
C LEU A 285 0.20 -12.09 11.61
N ASP A 286 0.41 -10.77 11.51
CA ASP A 286 0.00 -9.99 10.35
C ASP A 286 0.52 -10.59 9.05
N VAL A 287 1.79 -11.04 9.06
CA VAL A 287 2.45 -11.65 7.90
C VAL A 287 2.08 -13.11 7.77
N TYR A 288 2.13 -13.88 8.86
CA TYR A 288 1.83 -15.32 8.83
C TYR A 288 0.40 -15.59 8.33
N LEU A 289 -0.60 -14.87 8.85
CA LEU A 289 -1.99 -15.04 8.43
C LEU A 289 -2.19 -14.63 6.97
N ALA A 290 -1.63 -13.49 6.55
CA ALA A 290 -1.68 -13.06 5.15
C ALA A 290 -0.97 -14.03 4.21
N ALA A 291 0.08 -14.71 4.68
CA ALA A 291 0.85 -15.65 3.90
C ALA A 291 0.22 -17.04 3.82
N LYS A 292 -0.64 -17.42 4.78
CA LYS A 292 -1.19 -18.79 4.92
C LYS A 292 -2.67 -18.88 4.64
N CYS A 293 -3.38 -17.76 4.49
CA CYS A 293 -4.79 -17.80 4.10
C CYS A 293 -5.00 -18.47 2.74
N ALA A 294 -6.18 -19.06 2.56
CA ALA A 294 -6.61 -19.60 1.28
C ALA A 294 -6.71 -18.48 0.23
N PHE A 295 -7.33 -17.36 0.63
CA PHE A 295 -7.38 -16.11 -0.11
C PHE A 295 -7.70 -14.95 0.85
N PHE A 296 -7.58 -13.72 0.36
CA PHE A 296 -7.80 -12.50 1.13
C PHE A 296 -9.07 -11.77 0.66
N ILE A 297 -9.87 -11.25 1.58
CA ILE A 297 -11.06 -10.45 1.28
C ILE A 297 -10.84 -9.05 1.86
N GLY A 298 -11.05 -8.00 1.08
CA GLY A 298 -11.01 -6.67 1.68
C GLY A 298 -11.17 -5.55 0.69
N MET A 299 -10.30 -4.55 0.79
CA MET A 299 -10.31 -3.35 -0.05
C MET A 299 -8.90 -2.81 -0.22
N ASN A 300 -8.71 -1.83 -1.11
CA ASN A 300 -7.39 -1.26 -1.33
C ASN A 300 -6.85 -0.54 -0.08
N GLY A 301 -5.72 -1.02 0.44
CA GLY A 301 -5.03 -0.49 1.62
C GLY A 301 -3.68 -1.18 1.82
N GLY A 302 -2.83 -0.66 2.71
CA GLY A 302 -1.45 -1.16 2.82
C GLY A 302 -1.34 -2.64 3.18
N ILE A 303 -2.31 -3.20 3.91
CA ILE A 303 -2.30 -4.60 4.36
C ILE A 303 -2.37 -5.60 3.20
N ILE A 304 -3.00 -5.25 2.06
CA ILE A 304 -3.16 -6.15 0.91
C ILE A 304 -1.83 -6.51 0.25
N HIS A 305 -0.78 -5.76 0.54
CA HIS A 305 0.55 -6.04 0.01
C HIS A 305 1.18 -7.29 0.65
N LEU A 306 0.80 -7.64 1.88
CA LEU A 306 1.25 -8.87 2.50
C LEU A 306 0.74 -10.10 1.72
N PRO A 307 -0.58 -10.33 1.53
CA PRO A 307 -1.04 -11.46 0.73
C PRO A 307 -0.54 -11.41 -0.72
N SER A 308 -0.36 -10.21 -1.29
CA SER A 308 0.22 -10.04 -2.64
C SER A 308 1.65 -10.59 -2.75
N ILE A 309 2.55 -10.30 -1.78
CA ILE A 309 3.91 -10.86 -1.84
C ILE A 309 3.98 -12.37 -1.60
N TYR A 310 2.92 -12.94 -1.04
CA TYR A 310 2.74 -14.39 -0.90
C TYR A 310 1.87 -15.03 -1.99
N ARG A 311 1.47 -14.24 -3.00
CA ARG A 311 0.71 -14.68 -4.20
C ARG A 311 -0.62 -15.32 -3.80
N ARG A 312 -1.24 -14.79 -2.75
CA ARG A 312 -2.57 -15.23 -2.33
C ARG A 312 -3.64 -14.55 -3.19
N PRO A 313 -4.63 -15.31 -3.72
CA PRO A 313 -5.78 -14.74 -4.39
C PRO A 313 -6.48 -13.69 -3.53
N MET A 314 -7.11 -12.69 -4.14
CA MET A 314 -7.72 -11.59 -3.41
C MET A 314 -9.05 -11.13 -4.01
N ALA A 315 -10.06 -10.98 -3.15
CA ALA A 315 -11.33 -10.32 -3.40
C ALA A 315 -11.26 -8.89 -2.84
N LEU A 316 -11.12 -7.88 -3.71
CA LEU A 316 -10.97 -6.48 -3.31
C LEU A 316 -12.25 -5.68 -3.62
N ALA A 317 -13.15 -5.59 -2.65
CA ALA A 317 -14.34 -4.75 -2.73
C ALA A 317 -14.04 -3.29 -2.38
N ASN A 318 -15.00 -2.42 -2.67
CA ASN A 318 -15.00 -1.01 -2.27
C ASN A 318 -13.75 -0.24 -2.75
N LEU A 319 -13.19 -0.64 -3.89
CA LEU A 319 -11.94 -0.06 -4.41
C LEU A 319 -12.16 1.40 -4.84
N VAL A 320 -11.48 2.33 -4.17
CA VAL A 320 -11.34 3.73 -4.59
C VAL A 320 -10.00 4.30 -4.09
N PRO A 321 -9.33 5.20 -4.82
CA PRO A 321 -9.71 5.75 -6.13
C PRO A 321 -9.60 4.69 -7.24
N LEU A 322 -10.38 4.88 -8.32
CA LEU A 322 -10.47 3.88 -9.40
C LEU A 322 -9.13 3.65 -10.09
N THR A 323 -8.22 4.62 -10.08
CA THR A 323 -6.85 4.51 -10.63
C THR A 323 -5.89 3.68 -9.78
N GLU A 324 -6.25 3.34 -8.53
CA GLU A 324 -5.53 2.37 -7.70
C GLU A 324 -6.00 0.92 -7.99
N MET A 325 -6.42 0.60 -9.23
CA MET A 325 -6.73 -0.79 -9.58
C MET A 325 -5.51 -1.66 -9.30
N VAL A 326 -5.69 -2.61 -8.40
CA VAL A 326 -4.58 -3.39 -7.86
C VAL A 326 -4.44 -4.65 -8.69
N VAL A 327 -3.27 -4.84 -9.31
CA VAL A 327 -2.83 -6.18 -9.69
C VAL A 327 -1.85 -6.66 -8.64
N GLY A 328 -2.41 -7.31 -7.63
CA GLY A 328 -1.65 -7.84 -6.50
C GLY A 328 -1.03 -9.19 -6.81
N CYS A 329 -1.80 -10.09 -7.42
CA CYS A 329 -1.36 -11.35 -8.01
C CYS A 329 -2.32 -11.78 -9.14
N GLU A 330 -2.08 -12.92 -9.78
CA GLU A 330 -2.85 -13.41 -10.95
C GLU A 330 -4.35 -13.59 -10.68
N GLU A 331 -4.71 -14.02 -9.46
CA GLU A 331 -6.10 -14.29 -9.06
C GLU A 331 -6.67 -13.18 -8.15
N THR A 332 -6.31 -11.93 -8.45
CA THR A 332 -6.91 -10.75 -7.80
C THR A 332 -8.10 -10.28 -8.62
N VAL A 333 -9.28 -10.24 -8.00
CA VAL A 333 -10.51 -9.68 -8.58
C VAL A 333 -10.96 -8.52 -7.70
N PHE A 334 -11.33 -7.40 -8.31
CA PHE A 334 -11.81 -6.23 -7.57
C PHE A 334 -13.20 -5.79 -8.02
N ILE A 335 -13.89 -5.03 -7.16
CA ILE A 335 -15.05 -4.22 -7.53
C ILE A 335 -14.89 -2.83 -6.90
N PRO A 336 -15.13 -1.75 -7.66
CA PRO A 336 -15.01 -0.40 -7.13
C PRO A 336 -16.29 0.02 -6.37
N LYS A 337 -16.16 1.06 -5.54
CA LYS A 337 -17.35 1.82 -5.13
C LYS A 337 -18.00 2.44 -6.37
N LYS A 338 -19.32 2.57 -6.36
CA LYS A 338 -20.08 3.18 -7.47
C LYS A 338 -20.13 4.70 -7.28
N PHE A 339 -20.01 5.46 -8.38
CA PHE A 339 -19.99 6.92 -8.34
C PHE A 339 -21.35 7.43 -8.82
N TYR A 340 -22.23 7.85 -7.90
CA TYR A 340 -23.52 8.41 -8.25
C TYR A 340 -23.42 9.92 -8.42
N SER A 341 -23.86 10.46 -9.55
CA SER A 341 -23.90 11.90 -9.77
C SER A 341 -25.30 12.45 -9.55
N ALA A 342 -25.45 13.33 -8.56
CA ALA A 342 -26.69 14.05 -8.31
C ALA A 342 -27.08 14.95 -9.49
N LYS A 343 -26.10 15.42 -10.28
CA LYS A 343 -26.34 16.27 -11.46
C LYS A 343 -27.02 15.51 -12.59
N SER A 344 -26.59 14.28 -12.87
CA SER A 344 -27.17 13.46 -13.95
C SER A 344 -28.25 12.49 -13.46
N GLY A 345 -28.42 12.32 -12.14
CA GLY A 345 -29.39 11.40 -11.54
C GLY A 345 -29.09 9.93 -11.82
N ARG A 346 -27.81 9.58 -12.09
CA ARG A 346 -27.38 8.22 -12.39
C ARG A 346 -25.95 7.95 -11.93
N LEU A 347 -25.57 6.67 -11.96
CA LEU A 347 -24.18 6.26 -11.84
C LEU A 347 -23.36 6.78 -13.03
N LEU A 348 -22.14 7.23 -12.75
CA LEU A 348 -21.14 7.58 -13.75
C LEU A 348 -20.54 6.31 -14.35
N THR A 349 -20.26 6.34 -15.66
CA THR A 349 -19.58 5.24 -16.35
C THR A 349 -18.09 5.24 -16.01
N PHE A 350 -17.41 4.11 -16.24
CA PHE A 350 -15.95 4.04 -16.06
C PHE A 350 -15.21 5.08 -16.92
N ARG A 351 -15.72 5.33 -18.14
CA ARG A 351 -15.16 6.32 -19.06
C ARG A 351 -15.26 7.72 -18.48
N GLU A 352 -16.42 8.09 -17.93
CA GLU A 352 -16.63 9.40 -17.29
C GLU A 352 -15.72 9.60 -16.06
N ILE A 353 -15.54 8.56 -15.25
CA ILE A 353 -14.67 8.63 -14.06
C ILE A 353 -13.21 8.78 -14.49
N LEU A 354 -12.75 7.95 -15.43
CA LEU A 354 -11.35 7.92 -15.87
C LEU A 354 -10.95 9.10 -16.78
N SER A 355 -11.91 9.74 -17.46
CA SER A 355 -11.64 10.94 -18.26
C SER A 355 -11.34 12.18 -17.41
N GLU A 356 -11.67 12.15 -16.11
CA GLU A 356 -11.48 13.26 -15.18
C GLU A 356 -10.38 12.92 -14.14
N PRO A 357 -9.13 13.38 -14.32
CA PRO A 357 -8.00 12.96 -13.48
C PRO A 357 -8.20 13.17 -11.98
N ASP A 358 -8.91 14.23 -11.58
CA ASP A 358 -9.17 14.52 -10.17
C ASP A 358 -10.28 13.63 -9.58
N LEU A 359 -11.21 13.10 -10.39
CA LEU A 359 -12.15 12.04 -9.96
C LEU A 359 -11.46 10.67 -9.93
N ALA A 360 -10.67 10.40 -10.96
CA ALA A 360 -9.98 9.14 -11.18
C ALA A 360 -8.90 8.88 -10.11
N TRP A 361 -8.09 9.90 -9.74
CA TRP A 361 -6.95 9.84 -8.82
C TRP A 361 -7.07 10.92 -7.72
N TYR A 362 -8.21 10.94 -7.01
CA TYR A 362 -8.33 11.84 -5.86
C TYR A 362 -7.43 11.37 -4.71
N THR A 363 -6.52 12.25 -4.27
CA THR A 363 -5.71 12.03 -3.05
C THR A 363 -5.70 13.28 -2.19
N SER A 364 -5.75 13.08 -0.86
CA SER A 364 -5.72 14.14 0.15
C SER A 364 -4.50 15.08 0.10
N LEU A 365 -3.46 14.76 -0.67
CA LEU A 365 -2.28 15.62 -0.83
C LEU A 365 -2.55 16.85 -1.71
N LYS A 366 -3.64 16.85 -2.51
CA LYS A 366 -4.01 17.98 -3.38
C LYS A 366 -5.07 18.90 -2.76
N HIS A 367 -5.87 18.45 -1.78
CA HIS A 367 -7.05 19.18 -1.32
C HIS A 367 -7.28 19.02 0.21
N ASP A 368 -7.44 20.14 0.91
CA ASP A 368 -7.54 20.23 2.38
C ASP A 368 -8.89 19.73 2.97
N ALA A 369 -9.75 19.00 2.24
CA ALA A 369 -10.98 18.43 2.80
C ALA A 369 -11.56 17.28 1.93
N ASN A 370 -11.51 16.04 2.43
CA ASN A 370 -11.75 14.82 1.65
C ASN A 370 -13.20 14.47 1.33
N ARG A 371 -14.15 14.78 2.22
CA ARG A 371 -15.58 14.59 1.92
C ARG A 371 -16.14 15.73 1.05
N LYS A 372 -15.63 16.94 1.27
CA LYS A 372 -16.02 18.14 0.51
C LYS A 372 -15.69 18.08 -0.98
N PHE A 373 -14.74 17.24 -1.41
CA PHE A 373 -14.41 17.14 -2.84
C PHE A 373 -15.55 16.50 -3.62
N TYR A 374 -15.91 15.26 -3.30
CA TYR A 374 -17.01 14.57 -3.98
C TYR A 374 -18.35 15.27 -3.72
N ASP A 375 -18.61 15.69 -2.48
CA ASP A 375 -19.81 16.47 -2.13
C ASP A 375 -19.90 17.76 -2.96
N GLY A 376 -18.78 18.48 -3.14
CA GLY A 376 -18.71 19.71 -3.92
C GLY A 376 -18.91 19.51 -5.43
N LEU A 377 -18.68 18.29 -5.93
CA LEU A 377 -18.98 17.89 -7.30
C LEU A 377 -20.39 17.29 -7.45
N GLY A 378 -21.14 17.16 -6.34
CA GLY A 378 -22.43 16.46 -6.33
C GLY A 378 -22.28 14.98 -6.67
N ILE A 379 -21.18 14.36 -6.23
CA ILE A 379 -20.88 12.94 -6.42
C ILE A 379 -20.95 12.24 -5.08
N GLU A 380 -21.72 11.17 -5.03
CA GLU A 380 -21.82 10.25 -3.90
C GLU A 380 -21.06 8.97 -4.24
N LEU A 381 -20.13 8.58 -3.38
CA LEU A 381 -19.51 7.26 -3.46
C LEU A 381 -20.39 6.26 -2.70
N GLN A 382 -20.88 5.27 -3.43
CA GLN A 382 -21.72 4.21 -2.89
C GLN A 382 -20.88 2.96 -2.66
N ASP A 383 -20.88 2.51 -1.41
CA ASP A 383 -20.24 1.25 -1.00
C ASP A 383 -20.87 0.06 -1.73
N ASN A 384 -20.07 -0.99 -1.91
CA ASN A 384 -20.61 -2.24 -2.42
C ASN A 384 -21.56 -2.88 -1.39
N THR A 385 -22.66 -3.44 -1.87
CA THR A 385 -23.63 -4.09 -0.98
C THR A 385 -23.06 -5.42 -0.45
N PRO A 386 -23.59 -5.95 0.67
CA PRO A 386 -23.16 -7.26 1.16
C PRO A 386 -23.33 -8.38 0.14
N GLU A 387 -24.33 -8.29 -0.74
CA GLU A 387 -24.57 -9.23 -1.85
C GLU A 387 -23.47 -9.12 -2.92
N GLU A 388 -23.07 -7.90 -3.29
CA GLU A 388 -21.96 -7.68 -4.23
C GLU A 388 -20.63 -8.23 -3.65
N ILE A 389 -20.38 -8.03 -2.35
CA ILE A 389 -19.19 -8.55 -1.66
C ILE A 389 -19.23 -10.09 -1.57
N LEU A 390 -20.39 -10.68 -1.28
CA LEU A 390 -20.59 -12.13 -1.29
C LEU A 390 -20.33 -12.72 -2.68
N ALA A 391 -20.88 -12.12 -3.73
CA ALA A 391 -20.68 -12.59 -5.10
C ALA A 391 -19.21 -12.50 -5.54
N LEU A 392 -18.51 -11.41 -5.20
CA LEU A 392 -17.07 -11.29 -5.42
C LEU A 392 -16.28 -12.37 -4.68
N THR A 393 -16.64 -12.60 -3.42
CA THR A 393 -15.98 -13.60 -2.57
C THR A 393 -16.15 -15.01 -3.14
N ASP A 394 -17.36 -15.34 -3.60
CA ASP A 394 -17.64 -16.62 -4.24
C ASP A 394 -16.84 -16.82 -5.53
N GLU A 395 -16.76 -15.80 -6.38
CA GLU A 395 -15.94 -15.85 -7.60
C GLU A 395 -14.46 -16.12 -7.27
N VAL A 396 -13.88 -15.39 -6.31
CA VAL A 396 -12.47 -15.57 -5.95
C VAL A 396 -12.20 -16.93 -5.30
N GLU A 397 -13.09 -17.44 -4.45
CA GLU A 397 -12.97 -18.78 -3.88
C GLU A 397 -12.96 -19.84 -4.98
N ARG A 398 -13.93 -19.77 -5.90
CA ARG A 398 -14.03 -20.68 -7.05
C ARG A 398 -12.82 -20.59 -7.97
N ARG A 399 -12.25 -19.40 -8.18
CA ARG A 399 -11.02 -19.21 -8.94
C ARG A 399 -9.83 -19.84 -8.21
N ALA A 400 -9.71 -19.61 -6.91
CA ALA A 400 -8.65 -20.16 -6.07
C ALA A 400 -8.65 -21.70 -6.03
N CYS A 401 -9.83 -22.34 -6.07
CA CYS A 401 -9.96 -23.80 -6.12
C CYS A 401 -10.06 -24.37 -7.55
N GLY A 402 -9.98 -23.54 -8.60
CA GLY A 402 -10.03 -23.96 -10.00
C GLY A 402 -11.40 -24.43 -10.49
N SER A 403 -12.48 -24.10 -9.78
CA SER A 403 -13.87 -24.43 -10.13
C SER A 403 -14.64 -23.29 -10.78
N PHE A 404 -14.00 -22.13 -10.96
CA PHE A 404 -14.58 -21.00 -11.69
C PHE A 404 -14.65 -21.30 -13.19
N THR A 405 -15.82 -21.09 -13.79
CA THR A 405 -16.04 -21.24 -15.23
C THR A 405 -16.41 -19.88 -15.81
N GLU A 406 -15.60 -19.40 -16.74
CA GLU A 406 -15.86 -18.14 -17.44
C GLU A 406 -16.96 -18.34 -18.48
N GLU A 407 -18.05 -17.61 -18.32
CA GLU A 407 -19.11 -17.55 -19.32
C GLU A 407 -18.69 -16.65 -20.49
N LYS A 408 -19.22 -16.90 -21.68
CA LYS A 408 -18.94 -16.06 -22.85
C LYS A 408 -19.31 -14.59 -22.60
N GLU A 409 -20.42 -14.35 -21.91
CA GLU A 409 -20.84 -13.01 -21.52
C GLU A 409 -19.82 -12.33 -20.60
N ASP A 410 -19.28 -13.05 -19.61
CA ASP A 410 -18.29 -12.51 -18.68
C ASP A 410 -17.02 -12.06 -19.44
N LEU A 411 -16.57 -12.86 -20.40
CA LEU A 411 -15.41 -12.52 -21.24
C LEU A 411 -15.66 -11.27 -22.09
N GLU A 412 -16.86 -11.11 -22.63
CA GLU A 412 -17.26 -9.93 -23.41
C GLU A 412 -17.30 -8.67 -22.54
N LEU A 413 -17.91 -8.75 -21.35
CA LEU A 413 -17.99 -7.62 -20.42
C LEU A 413 -16.62 -7.24 -19.84
N GLN A 414 -15.78 -8.22 -19.50
CA GLN A 414 -14.39 -7.97 -19.07
C GLN A 414 -13.58 -7.28 -20.17
N SER A 415 -13.74 -7.71 -21.42
CA SER A 415 -13.03 -7.10 -22.55
C SER A 415 -13.47 -5.64 -22.75
N GLN A 416 -14.76 -5.33 -22.62
CA GLN A 416 -15.26 -3.95 -22.67
C GLN A 416 -14.67 -3.09 -21.54
N PHE A 417 -14.62 -3.61 -20.32
CA PHE A 417 -13.98 -2.92 -19.21
C PHE A 417 -12.50 -2.62 -19.50
N GLN A 418 -11.76 -3.64 -19.93
CA GLN A 418 -10.32 -3.52 -20.23
C GLN A 418 -10.05 -2.50 -21.34
N LEU A 419 -10.91 -2.41 -22.36
CA LEU A 419 -10.82 -1.39 -23.40
C LEU A 419 -10.97 0.03 -22.83
N VAL A 420 -11.95 0.27 -21.95
CA VAL A 420 -12.14 1.58 -21.29
C VAL A 420 -10.92 1.98 -20.47
N VAL A 421 -10.32 1.02 -19.76
CA VAL A 421 -9.09 1.22 -18.97
C VAL A 421 -7.89 1.52 -19.89
N GLU A 422 -7.73 0.77 -20.98
CA GLU A 422 -6.64 0.94 -21.95
C GLU A 422 -6.70 2.30 -22.65
N GLU A 423 -7.89 2.76 -23.05
CA GLU A 423 -8.12 4.10 -23.59
C GLU A 423 -7.74 5.20 -22.58
N SER A 424 -7.86 4.89 -21.29
CA SER A 424 -7.57 5.79 -20.18
C SER A 424 -6.15 5.63 -19.59
N LYS A 425 -5.25 4.91 -20.26
CA LYS A 425 -3.89 4.63 -19.75
C LYS A 425 -3.05 5.85 -19.39
N GLY A 426 -3.40 7.04 -19.92
CA GLY A 426 -2.72 8.30 -19.59
C GLY A 426 -2.94 8.79 -18.15
N VAL A 427 -4.00 8.33 -17.47
CA VAL A 427 -4.30 8.69 -16.07
C VAL A 427 -3.98 7.57 -15.07
N LEU A 428 -3.59 6.39 -15.57
CA LEU A 428 -3.27 5.22 -14.77
C LEU A 428 -1.77 5.13 -14.52
N ALA A 429 -1.37 4.43 -13.46
CA ALA A 429 0.02 4.02 -13.30
C ALA A 429 0.44 3.15 -14.51
N SER A 430 1.70 3.25 -14.93
CA SER A 430 2.22 2.44 -16.04
C SER A 430 1.90 0.97 -15.80
N PHE A 431 1.24 0.34 -16.77
CA PHE A 431 0.75 -1.03 -16.71
C PHE A 431 1.09 -1.71 -18.04
N ASP A 432 1.60 -2.93 -17.99
CA ASP A 432 2.09 -3.62 -19.19
C ASP A 432 0.97 -4.34 -19.95
N ASP A 433 0.12 -5.06 -19.22
CA ASP A 433 -0.95 -5.88 -19.80
C ASP A 433 -2.26 -5.74 -19.01
N PHE A 434 -3.14 -4.85 -19.47
CA PHE A 434 -4.45 -4.58 -18.87
C PHE A 434 -5.35 -5.81 -18.78
N LYS A 435 -5.08 -6.90 -19.50
CA LYS A 435 -5.83 -8.16 -19.37
C LYS A 435 -5.66 -8.83 -18.02
N ARG A 436 -4.63 -8.43 -17.26
CA ARG A 436 -4.42 -8.88 -15.88
C ARG A 436 -5.36 -8.21 -14.87
N LEU A 437 -6.06 -7.15 -15.27
CA LEU A 437 -7.10 -6.55 -14.45
C LEU A 437 -8.38 -7.36 -14.60
N ARG A 438 -8.90 -7.84 -13.47
CA ARG A 438 -10.17 -8.55 -13.38
C ARG A 438 -11.11 -7.79 -12.46
N ILE A 439 -12.25 -7.38 -12.99
CA ILE A 439 -13.37 -6.85 -12.22
C ILE A 439 -14.40 -7.98 -11.99
N GLY A 440 -15.13 -7.99 -10.89
CA GLY A 440 -16.07 -9.08 -10.59
C GLY A 440 -17.09 -9.33 -11.71
N SER A 441 -17.24 -10.59 -12.15
CA SER A 441 -18.15 -10.99 -13.24
C SER A 441 -19.60 -10.64 -12.90
N GLN A 442 -20.08 -11.05 -11.72
CA GLN A 442 -21.44 -10.71 -11.26
C GLN A 442 -21.67 -9.20 -11.23
N PHE A 443 -20.69 -8.44 -10.73
CA PHE A 443 -20.77 -6.99 -10.65
C PHE A 443 -20.94 -6.36 -12.04
N LEU A 444 -20.20 -6.81 -13.06
CA LEU A 444 -20.37 -6.33 -14.43
C LEU A 444 -21.74 -6.70 -15.01
N ARG A 445 -22.23 -7.92 -14.77
CA ARG A 445 -23.56 -8.37 -15.26
C ARG A 445 -24.69 -7.51 -14.71
N GLU A 446 -24.61 -7.13 -13.45
CA GLU A 446 -25.61 -6.28 -12.78
C GLU A 446 -25.44 -4.79 -13.08
N ASN A 447 -24.22 -4.36 -13.44
CA ASN A 447 -23.87 -2.96 -13.65
C ASN A 447 -23.40 -2.66 -15.08
N ARG A 448 -23.98 -3.32 -16.10
CA ARG A 448 -23.60 -3.13 -17.52
C ARG A 448 -23.60 -1.66 -17.97
N GLY A 449 -24.47 -0.84 -17.39
CA GLY A 449 -24.54 0.59 -17.68
C GLY A 449 -23.26 1.36 -17.34
N LEU A 450 -22.37 0.83 -16.50
CA LEU A 450 -21.08 1.44 -16.20
C LEU A 450 -20.06 1.32 -17.35
N LEU A 451 -20.30 0.45 -18.33
CA LEU A 451 -19.45 0.23 -19.50
C LEU A 451 -19.82 1.12 -20.70
N ALA A 452 -20.92 1.87 -20.59
CA ALA A 452 -21.49 2.66 -21.70
C ALA A 452 -20.61 3.82 -22.19
#